data_AF-F9P9J6-F1
#
_entry.id   AF-F9P9J6-F1
#
_cell.length_a   1.000
_cell.length_b   1.000
_cell.length_c   1.000
_cell.angle_alpha   90.00
_cell.angle_beta   90.00
_cell.angle_gamma   90.00
#
_symmetry.space_group_name_H-M   'P 1'
#
loop_
_entity.id
_entity.type
_entity.pdbx_description
1 polymer ?
#
loop_
_entity_poly.entity_id
_entity_poly.type
_entity_poly.pdbx_seq_one_letter_code
_entity_poly.pdbx_strand_id
1 'polypeptide(L)'
;MWNPYGKVSELPVAVVNKDQHARFNSNTLSVGDDMVKSLKKNDALDFHFVSEAKAKKGLEKGDYYMIITLPSDLSQKAASILDNKPQKMQIDYQTSSGHSFIASKMSDSAMTRLQQTVANNVTNTYMTSLFKSMNKLRKGMTTAASGSGQLASGGQQLKEGSQTLTDNLQTLSSSSMTFADGANTLTTGLGTYTLGVRQLSDGIGTLSTRLSAYTSGVGQLASGSTTLSKGLTDYTNAVGQLADGSEQFSDGLSDYTNSVANLAGGANQLNDQSKIYWQGSINWRLLMRKFKNYQAVRIN
;
A
#
# COMPACT_ATOMS: atom_id res chain seq x y z
N MET A 1 76.39 -45.29 -65.12
CA MET A 1 75.48 -44.12 -65.17
C MET A 1 75.39 -43.55 -63.76
N TRP A 2 75.87 -42.32 -63.58
CA TRP A 2 75.73 -41.60 -62.32
C TRP A 2 74.23 -41.27 -62.09
N ASN A 3 73.73 -41.40 -60.85
CA ASN A 3 72.35 -41.07 -60.49
C ASN A 3 72.30 -39.67 -59.84
N PRO A 4 72.07 -38.59 -60.61
CA PRO A 4 72.00 -37.22 -60.10
C PRO A 4 71.00 -37.00 -58.97
N TYR A 5 70.02 -37.89 -58.83
CA TYR A 5 68.88 -37.73 -57.92
C TYR A 5 69.07 -38.43 -56.57
N GLY A 6 70.00 -39.39 -56.48
CA GLY A 6 70.19 -40.22 -55.28
C GLY A 6 70.98 -39.56 -54.13
N LYS A 7 71.63 -38.41 -54.38
CA LYS A 7 72.49 -37.71 -53.41
C LYS A 7 72.13 -36.23 -53.21
N VAL A 8 70.96 -35.80 -53.66
CA VAL A 8 70.53 -34.39 -53.55
C VAL A 8 70.39 -33.96 -52.07
N SER A 9 70.03 -34.89 -51.18
CA SER A 9 69.99 -34.67 -49.73
C SER A 9 71.35 -34.37 -49.08
N GLU A 10 72.45 -34.73 -49.73
CA GLU A 10 73.82 -34.46 -49.27
C GLU A 10 74.36 -33.13 -49.82
N LEU A 11 73.59 -32.40 -50.63
CA LEU A 11 74.03 -31.15 -51.23
C LEU A 11 74.01 -30.04 -50.17
N PRO A 12 75.18 -29.45 -49.83
CA PRO A 12 75.24 -28.42 -48.79
C PRO A 12 74.67 -27.10 -49.33
N VAL A 13 73.63 -26.62 -48.66
CA VAL A 13 72.89 -25.41 -49.00
C VAL A 13 72.94 -24.42 -47.84
N ALA A 14 73.49 -23.24 -48.09
CA ALA A 14 73.49 -22.17 -47.11
C ALA A 14 72.11 -21.48 -47.06
N VAL A 15 71.53 -21.38 -45.87
CA VAL A 15 70.28 -20.65 -45.63
C VAL A 15 70.60 -19.40 -44.81
N VAL A 16 70.23 -18.25 -45.36
CA VAL A 16 70.37 -16.93 -44.72
C VAL A 16 68.96 -16.41 -44.41
N ASN A 17 68.66 -16.23 -43.12
CA ASN A 17 67.39 -15.63 -42.70
C ASN A 17 67.57 -14.14 -42.42
N LYS A 18 67.00 -13.27 -43.25
CA LYS A 18 66.92 -11.81 -42.99
C LYS A 18 65.52 -11.36 -42.58
N ASP A 19 64.55 -12.28 -42.55
CA ASP A 19 63.15 -11.99 -42.30
C ASP A 19 62.93 -11.29 -40.96
N GLN A 20 62.00 -10.34 -40.96
CA GLN A 20 61.57 -9.62 -39.77
C GLN A 20 60.15 -10.01 -39.42
N HIS A 21 59.85 -10.13 -38.13
CA HIS A 21 58.50 -10.47 -37.69
C HIS A 21 57.50 -9.42 -38.20
N ALA A 22 56.39 -9.90 -38.77
CA ALA A 22 55.28 -9.04 -39.15
C ALA A 22 54.15 -9.15 -38.15
N ARG A 23 53.33 -8.10 -38.04
CA ARG A 23 52.07 -8.18 -37.30
C ARG A 23 50.92 -8.40 -38.26
N PHE A 24 50.09 -9.37 -37.93
CA PHE A 24 48.81 -9.57 -38.58
C PHE A 24 47.73 -9.65 -37.50
N ASN A 25 46.88 -8.62 -37.43
CA ASN A 25 45.98 -8.38 -36.31
C ASN A 25 46.74 -8.40 -34.97
N SER A 26 46.26 -9.19 -34.00
CA SER A 26 46.86 -9.34 -32.67
C SER A 26 47.95 -10.42 -32.59
N ASN A 27 48.32 -11.04 -33.72
CA ASN A 27 49.31 -12.12 -33.76
C ASN A 27 50.59 -11.67 -34.46
N THR A 28 51.73 -12.05 -33.90
CA THR A 28 53.04 -11.94 -34.58
C THR A 28 53.20 -13.11 -35.53
N LEU A 29 53.52 -12.81 -36.79
CA LEU A 29 53.84 -13.78 -37.82
C LEU A 29 55.35 -13.76 -38.07
N SER A 30 55.97 -14.93 -37.98
CA SER A 30 57.43 -15.12 -38.06
C SER A 30 57.76 -16.23 -39.07
N VAL A 31 57.38 -16.01 -40.33
CA VAL A 31 57.49 -16.99 -41.43
C VAL A 31 58.92 -17.43 -41.66
N GLY A 32 59.90 -16.52 -41.65
CA GLY A 32 61.30 -16.88 -41.82
C GLY A 32 61.82 -17.79 -40.71
N ASP A 33 61.46 -17.51 -39.46
CA ASP A 33 61.84 -18.36 -38.33
C ASP A 33 61.17 -19.74 -38.38
N ASP A 34 59.90 -19.78 -38.77
CA ASP A 34 59.16 -21.04 -38.92
C ASP A 34 59.69 -21.87 -40.10
N MET A 35 60.07 -21.21 -41.20
CA MET A 35 60.74 -21.85 -42.33
C MET A 35 62.12 -22.39 -41.92
N VAL A 36 62.92 -21.64 -41.17
CA VAL A 36 64.21 -22.12 -40.64
C VAL A 36 64.00 -23.36 -39.75
N LYS A 37 63.02 -23.33 -38.84
CA LYS A 37 62.70 -24.49 -37.98
C LYS A 37 62.26 -25.70 -38.79
N SER A 38 61.48 -25.51 -39.85
CA SER A 38 61.03 -26.60 -40.72
C SER A 38 62.15 -27.16 -41.60
N LEU A 39 63.01 -26.30 -42.16
CA LEU A 39 64.16 -26.72 -42.96
C LEU A 39 65.18 -27.49 -42.11
N LYS A 40 65.39 -27.11 -40.85
CA LYS A 40 66.22 -27.89 -39.90
C LYS A 40 65.73 -29.32 -39.64
N LYS A 41 64.43 -29.58 -39.83
CA LYS A 41 63.78 -30.87 -39.59
C LYS A 41 63.59 -31.69 -40.87
N ASN A 42 64.02 -31.17 -42.01
CA ASN A 42 63.76 -31.74 -43.31
C ASN A 42 65.07 -32.24 -43.93
N ASP A 43 65.12 -33.53 -44.25
CA ASP A 43 66.31 -34.19 -44.81
C ASP A 43 66.37 -34.13 -46.35
N ALA A 44 65.61 -33.22 -46.98
CA ALA A 44 65.56 -33.08 -48.43
C ALA A 44 66.86 -32.53 -49.03
N LEU A 45 67.61 -31.72 -48.27
CA LEU A 45 68.90 -31.09 -48.60
C LEU A 45 69.72 -30.94 -47.31
N ASP A 46 71.04 -30.81 -47.42
CA ASP A 46 71.92 -30.55 -46.27
C ASP A 46 71.94 -29.04 -45.96
N PHE A 47 71.01 -28.60 -45.11
CA PHE A 47 70.81 -27.18 -44.82
C PHE A 47 71.78 -26.64 -43.75
N HIS A 48 72.58 -25.64 -44.13
CA HIS A 48 73.49 -24.92 -43.25
C HIS A 48 73.00 -23.51 -42.99
N PHE A 49 72.62 -23.20 -41.75
CA PHE A 49 72.11 -21.88 -41.38
C PHE A 49 73.28 -20.98 -40.98
N VAL A 50 73.62 -20.02 -41.84
CA VAL A 50 74.83 -19.21 -41.71
C VAL A 50 74.55 -17.73 -41.99
N SER A 51 75.48 -16.85 -41.60
CA SER A 51 75.42 -15.45 -41.96
C SER A 51 75.62 -15.25 -43.47
N GLU A 52 75.10 -14.16 -44.02
CA GLU A 52 75.25 -13.84 -45.45
C GLU A 52 76.71 -13.83 -45.91
N ALA A 53 77.61 -13.24 -45.10
CA ALA A 53 79.03 -13.19 -45.42
C ALA A 53 79.67 -14.59 -45.49
N LYS A 54 79.29 -15.50 -44.59
CA LYS A 54 79.76 -16.89 -44.60
C LYS A 54 79.14 -17.69 -45.75
N ALA A 55 77.86 -17.45 -46.07
CA ALA A 55 77.19 -18.06 -47.21
C ALA A 55 77.90 -17.71 -48.52
N LYS A 56 78.16 -16.41 -48.78
CA LYS A 56 78.84 -15.94 -49.99
C LYS A 56 80.24 -16.52 -50.12
N LYS A 57 81.05 -16.42 -49.06
CA LYS A 57 82.41 -16.98 -49.05
C LYS A 57 82.43 -18.49 -49.25
N GLY A 58 81.46 -19.21 -48.67
CA GLY A 58 81.33 -20.66 -48.85
C GLY A 58 80.87 -21.04 -50.26
N LEU A 59 80.01 -20.23 -50.90
CA LEU A 59 79.63 -20.43 -52.30
C LEU A 59 80.80 -20.24 -53.26
N GLU A 60 81.61 -19.19 -53.05
CA GLU A 60 82.83 -18.92 -53.83
C GLU A 60 83.88 -20.02 -53.68
N LYS A 61 84.02 -20.59 -52.48
CA LYS A 61 84.98 -21.67 -52.17
C LYS A 61 84.50 -23.06 -52.59
N GLY A 62 83.21 -23.21 -52.93
CA GLY A 62 82.59 -24.51 -53.20
C GLY A 62 82.17 -25.31 -51.97
N ASP A 63 82.22 -24.71 -50.77
CA ASP A 63 81.69 -25.30 -49.53
C ASP A 63 80.15 -25.41 -49.59
N TYR A 64 79.50 -24.50 -50.33
CA TYR A 64 78.06 -24.51 -50.60
C TYR A 64 77.81 -24.49 -52.11
N TYR A 65 76.80 -25.22 -52.56
CA TYR A 65 76.39 -25.23 -53.98
C TYR A 65 75.30 -24.19 -54.27
N MET A 66 74.56 -23.81 -53.23
CA MET A 66 73.45 -22.86 -53.31
C MET A 66 73.35 -22.04 -52.03
N ILE A 67 72.99 -20.77 -52.18
CA ILE A 67 72.55 -19.89 -51.09
C ILE A 67 71.07 -19.62 -51.28
N ILE A 68 70.28 -19.75 -50.22
CA ILE A 68 68.89 -19.33 -50.13
C ILE A 68 68.83 -18.16 -49.16
N THR A 69 68.24 -17.04 -49.58
CA THR A 69 68.03 -15.88 -48.71
C THR A 69 66.53 -15.68 -48.50
N LEU A 70 66.11 -15.73 -47.24
CA LEU A 70 64.78 -15.32 -46.82
C LEU A 70 64.82 -13.79 -46.66
N PRO A 71 64.10 -13.02 -47.49
CA PRO A 71 64.18 -11.56 -47.48
C PRO A 71 63.53 -11.00 -46.21
N SER A 72 63.88 -9.74 -45.87
CA SER A 72 63.41 -9.08 -44.65
C SER A 72 61.91 -8.83 -44.58
N ASP A 73 61.23 -8.85 -45.73
CA ASP A 73 59.80 -8.60 -45.87
C ASP A 73 58.98 -9.88 -46.09
N LEU A 74 59.59 -11.06 -45.91
CA LEU A 74 58.92 -12.34 -46.17
C LEU A 74 57.67 -12.51 -45.29
N SER A 75 57.78 -12.29 -43.98
CA SER A 75 56.65 -12.32 -43.05
C SER A 75 55.63 -11.22 -43.32
N GLN A 76 56.06 -10.05 -43.79
CA GLN A 76 55.17 -8.94 -44.12
C GLN A 76 54.33 -9.26 -45.36
N LYS A 77 54.97 -9.78 -46.41
CA LYS A 77 54.30 -10.27 -47.62
C LYS A 77 53.37 -11.43 -47.30
N ALA A 78 53.77 -12.35 -46.42
CA ALA A 78 52.90 -13.43 -45.96
C ALA A 78 51.67 -12.92 -45.20
N ALA A 79 51.82 -11.87 -44.37
CA ALA A 79 50.70 -11.24 -43.67
C ALA A 79 49.67 -10.57 -44.60
N SER A 80 50.10 -10.14 -45.80
CA SER A 80 49.21 -9.51 -46.80
C SER A 80 48.22 -10.47 -47.48
N ILE A 81 48.35 -11.79 -47.29
CA ILE A 81 47.55 -12.80 -48.01
C ILE A 81 46.05 -12.73 -47.68
N LEU A 82 45.71 -12.27 -46.46
CA LEU A 82 44.33 -12.09 -46.00
C LEU A 82 43.83 -10.65 -46.16
N ASP A 83 44.65 -9.79 -46.77
CA ASP A 83 44.26 -8.44 -47.16
C ASP A 83 43.65 -8.47 -48.58
N ASN A 84 43.01 -7.38 -48.99
CA ASN A 84 42.37 -7.24 -50.30
C ASN A 84 43.37 -7.27 -51.48
N LYS A 85 44.68 -7.23 -51.23
CA LYS A 85 45.75 -7.27 -52.25
C LYS A 85 46.94 -8.14 -51.79
N PRO A 86 46.89 -9.46 -52.02
CA PRO A 86 47.97 -10.37 -51.62
C PRO A 86 49.26 -10.09 -52.40
N GLN A 87 50.39 -10.00 -51.69
CA GLN A 87 51.71 -9.83 -52.30
C GLN A 87 52.39 -11.19 -52.52
N LYS A 88 53.06 -11.34 -53.67
CA LYS A 88 53.83 -12.55 -53.98
C LYS A 88 55.06 -12.63 -53.09
N MET A 89 55.24 -13.77 -52.42
CA MET A 89 56.48 -14.08 -51.72
C MET A 89 57.52 -14.51 -52.75
N GLN A 90 58.67 -13.84 -52.74
CA GLN A 90 59.84 -14.20 -53.54
C GLN A 90 60.96 -14.62 -52.58
N ILE A 91 61.65 -15.70 -52.91
CA ILE A 91 62.81 -16.17 -52.16
C ILE A 91 63.99 -16.10 -53.11
N ASP A 92 65.00 -15.32 -52.71
CA ASP A 92 66.19 -15.13 -53.52
C ASP A 92 67.12 -16.32 -53.37
N TYR A 93 67.71 -16.74 -54.48
CA TYR A 93 68.70 -17.81 -54.48
C TYR A 93 69.88 -17.51 -55.40
N GLN A 94 71.03 -18.06 -55.07
CA GLN A 94 72.27 -17.96 -55.84
C GLN A 94 72.90 -19.35 -55.95
N THR A 95 73.44 -19.70 -57.10
CA THR A 95 74.08 -20.99 -57.35
C THR A 95 75.48 -20.79 -57.93
N SER A 96 76.38 -21.76 -57.71
CA SER A 96 77.74 -21.75 -58.26
C SER A 96 77.80 -22.20 -59.74
N SER A 97 76.78 -21.85 -60.54
CA SER A 97 76.43 -22.47 -61.83
C SER A 97 77.38 -22.16 -63.02
N GLY A 98 78.67 -21.96 -62.77
CA GLY A 98 79.66 -21.64 -63.80
C GLY A 98 80.66 -22.76 -64.15
N HIS A 99 80.68 -23.90 -63.44
CA HIS A 99 81.82 -24.84 -63.53
C HIS A 99 81.47 -26.26 -64.04
N SER A 100 80.19 -26.68 -64.11
CA SER A 100 79.78 -28.00 -64.67
C SER A 100 78.28 -28.15 -64.94
N PHE A 101 77.91 -28.82 -66.04
CA PHE A 101 76.51 -29.18 -66.42
C PHE A 101 75.80 -30.03 -65.35
N ILE A 102 76.56 -30.90 -64.67
CA ILE A 102 76.07 -31.78 -63.61
C ILE A 102 75.61 -30.96 -62.38
N ALA A 103 76.38 -29.94 -62.00
CA ALA A 103 76.05 -29.06 -60.87
C ALA A 103 74.78 -28.23 -61.15
N SER A 104 74.55 -27.86 -62.41
CA SER A 104 73.34 -27.14 -62.81
C SER A 104 72.08 -28.01 -62.63
N LYS A 105 72.13 -29.29 -63.04
CA LYS A 105 71.00 -30.22 -62.90
C LYS A 105 70.70 -30.63 -61.45
N MET A 106 71.73 -30.73 -60.61
CA MET A 106 71.53 -30.93 -59.17
C MET A 106 70.90 -29.70 -58.51
N SER A 107 71.31 -28.49 -58.92
CA SER A 107 70.73 -27.24 -58.45
C SER A 107 69.26 -27.10 -58.85
N ASP A 108 68.89 -27.47 -60.08
CA ASP A 108 67.48 -27.51 -60.55
C ASP A 108 66.63 -28.44 -59.67
N SER A 109 67.15 -29.62 -59.34
CA SER A 109 66.47 -30.61 -58.50
C SER A 109 66.33 -30.14 -57.05
N ALA A 110 67.38 -29.55 -56.48
CA ALA A 110 67.36 -28.94 -55.15
C ALA A 110 66.38 -27.76 -55.07
N MET A 111 66.33 -26.92 -56.10
CA MET A 111 65.39 -25.81 -56.20
C MET A 111 63.93 -26.30 -56.24
N THR A 112 63.65 -27.32 -57.05
CA THR A 112 62.31 -27.91 -57.12
C THR A 112 61.86 -28.43 -55.75
N ARG A 113 62.75 -29.09 -55.02
CA ARG A 113 62.46 -29.65 -53.69
C ARG A 113 62.33 -28.58 -52.61
N LEU A 114 63.11 -27.50 -52.73
CA LEU A 114 62.97 -26.32 -51.91
C LEU A 114 61.60 -25.66 -52.13
N GLN A 115 61.20 -25.41 -53.38
CA GLN A 115 59.91 -24.82 -53.72
C GLN A 115 58.75 -25.63 -53.14
N GLN A 116 58.79 -26.96 -53.26
CA GLN A 116 57.80 -27.85 -52.65
C GLN A 116 57.77 -27.72 -51.12
N THR A 117 58.93 -27.69 -50.47
CA THR A 117 59.03 -27.56 -49.00
C THR A 117 58.50 -26.22 -48.51
N VAL A 118 58.82 -25.13 -49.21
CA VAL A 118 58.31 -23.80 -48.89
C VAL A 118 56.80 -23.75 -49.08
N ALA A 119 56.29 -24.22 -50.22
CA ALA A 119 54.85 -24.23 -50.52
C ALA A 119 54.06 -25.03 -49.48
N ASN A 120 54.56 -26.20 -49.06
CA ASN A 120 53.92 -27.03 -48.05
C ASN A 120 53.91 -26.35 -46.66
N ASN A 121 55.01 -25.72 -46.25
CA ASN A 121 55.08 -25.03 -44.96
C ASN A 121 54.16 -23.80 -44.93
N VAL A 122 54.16 -22.98 -45.99
CA VAL A 122 53.26 -21.84 -46.12
C VAL A 122 51.81 -22.30 -46.03
N THR A 123 51.44 -23.35 -46.78
CA THR A 123 50.08 -23.89 -46.79
C THR A 123 49.65 -24.40 -45.40
N ASN A 124 50.52 -25.11 -44.69
CA ASN A 124 50.24 -25.60 -43.33
C ASN A 124 50.06 -24.47 -42.32
N THR A 125 50.93 -23.45 -42.36
CA THR A 125 50.83 -22.26 -41.50
C THR A 125 49.54 -21.49 -41.77
N TYR A 126 49.16 -21.38 -43.05
CA TYR A 126 47.91 -20.76 -43.48
C TYR A 126 46.68 -21.50 -42.95
N MET A 127 46.59 -22.82 -43.18
CA MET A 127 45.47 -23.64 -42.71
C MET A 127 45.33 -23.57 -41.19
N THR A 128 46.44 -23.64 -40.46
CA THR A 128 46.45 -23.49 -39.00
C THR A 128 45.89 -22.14 -38.55
N SER A 129 46.25 -21.05 -39.24
CA SER A 129 45.78 -19.71 -38.92
C SER A 129 44.29 -19.50 -39.25
N LEU A 130 43.83 -20.06 -40.36
CA LEU A 130 42.41 -20.10 -40.72
C LEU A 130 41.58 -20.86 -39.68
N PHE A 131 41.98 -22.08 -39.31
CA PHE A 131 41.27 -22.87 -38.30
C PHE A 131 41.22 -22.17 -36.93
N LYS A 132 42.31 -21.50 -36.52
CA LYS A 132 42.31 -20.66 -35.31
C LYS A 132 41.30 -19.52 -35.42
N SER A 133 41.22 -18.85 -36.56
CA SER A 133 40.29 -17.75 -36.80
C SER A 133 38.83 -18.21 -36.83
N MET A 134 38.54 -19.33 -37.51
CA MET A 134 37.22 -19.97 -37.51
C MET A 134 36.80 -20.38 -36.09
N ASN A 135 37.72 -20.92 -35.29
CA ASN A 135 37.44 -21.27 -33.90
C ASN A 135 37.15 -20.03 -33.04
N LYS A 136 37.86 -18.91 -33.26
CA LYS A 136 37.55 -17.63 -32.59
C LYS A 136 36.17 -17.12 -33.00
N LEU A 137 35.85 -17.14 -34.30
CA LEU A 137 34.54 -16.74 -34.81
C LEU A 137 33.43 -17.60 -34.19
N ARG A 138 33.59 -18.92 -34.17
CA ARG A 138 32.64 -19.85 -33.55
C ARG A 138 32.40 -19.49 -32.08
N LYS A 139 33.46 -19.23 -31.31
CA LYS A 139 33.33 -18.80 -29.91
C LYS A 139 32.57 -17.47 -29.79
N GLY A 140 32.91 -16.48 -30.62
CA GLY A 140 32.20 -15.20 -30.65
C GLY A 140 30.72 -15.34 -30.97
N MET A 141 30.36 -16.20 -31.93
CA MET A 141 28.97 -16.51 -32.26
C MET A 141 28.25 -17.24 -31.13
N THR A 142 28.90 -18.17 -30.43
CA THR A 142 28.33 -18.80 -29.22
C THR A 142 28.08 -17.79 -28.11
N THR A 143 29.01 -16.87 -27.87
CA THR A 143 28.83 -15.79 -26.89
C THR A 143 27.68 -14.86 -27.30
N ALA A 144 27.58 -14.48 -28.57
CA ALA A 144 26.49 -13.64 -29.08
C ALA A 144 25.12 -14.34 -28.96
N ALA A 145 25.04 -15.64 -29.25
CA ALA A 145 23.82 -16.43 -29.08
C ALA A 145 23.41 -16.49 -27.61
N SER A 146 24.37 -16.73 -26.70
CA SER A 146 24.10 -16.73 -25.26
C SER A 146 23.63 -15.36 -24.76
N GLY A 147 24.28 -14.27 -25.20
CA GLY A 147 23.88 -12.91 -24.83
C GLY A 147 22.49 -12.55 -25.36
N SER A 148 22.14 -13.01 -26.57
CA SER A 148 20.80 -12.85 -27.14
C SER A 148 19.75 -13.63 -26.32
N GLY A 149 20.09 -14.83 -25.84
CA GLY A 149 19.25 -15.60 -24.93
C GLY A 149 19.02 -14.88 -23.60
N GLN A 150 20.08 -14.31 -23.00
CA GLN A 150 19.96 -13.51 -21.78
C GLN A 150 19.07 -12.28 -21.98
N LEU A 151 19.21 -11.59 -23.12
CA LEU A 151 18.37 -10.44 -23.44
C LEU A 151 16.90 -10.83 -23.60
N ALA A 152 16.62 -11.97 -24.25
CA ALA A 152 15.26 -12.50 -24.38
C ALA A 152 14.65 -12.84 -23.00
N SER A 153 15.41 -13.52 -22.13
CA SER A 153 14.98 -13.82 -20.76
C SER A 153 14.73 -12.54 -19.94
N GLY A 154 15.64 -11.57 -20.01
CA GLY A 154 15.48 -10.26 -19.35
C GLY A 154 14.26 -9.50 -19.88
N GLY A 155 13.98 -9.57 -21.17
CA GLY A 155 12.77 -9.00 -21.78
C GLY A 155 11.48 -9.63 -21.26
N GLN A 156 11.46 -10.96 -21.06
CA GLN A 156 10.31 -11.64 -20.44
C GLN A 156 10.13 -11.25 -18.97
N GLN A 157 11.21 -11.21 -18.20
CA GLN A 157 11.16 -10.75 -16.80
C GLN A 157 10.64 -9.31 -16.69
N LEU A 158 11.07 -8.42 -17.58
CA LEU A 158 10.58 -7.04 -17.64
C LEU A 158 9.09 -6.99 -17.96
N LYS A 159 8.62 -7.81 -18.91
CA LYS A 159 7.20 -7.93 -19.26
C LYS A 159 6.37 -8.40 -18.06
N GLU A 160 6.81 -9.47 -17.40
CA GLU A 160 6.15 -10.02 -16.21
C GLU A 160 6.10 -8.98 -15.07
N GLY A 161 7.23 -8.33 -14.78
CA GLY A 161 7.29 -7.27 -13.78
C GLY A 161 6.38 -6.07 -14.11
N SER A 162 6.29 -5.70 -15.39
CA SER A 162 5.39 -4.62 -15.84
C SER A 162 3.91 -5.00 -15.71
N GLN A 163 3.57 -6.27 -15.96
CA GLN A 163 2.22 -6.78 -15.74
C GLN A 163 1.88 -6.77 -14.26
N THR A 164 2.77 -7.28 -13.39
CA THR A 164 2.58 -7.24 -11.93
C THR A 164 2.43 -5.81 -11.42
N LEU A 165 3.22 -4.86 -11.92
CA LEU A 165 3.09 -3.44 -11.57
C LEU A 165 1.71 -2.90 -11.97
N THR A 166 1.24 -3.22 -13.17
CA THR A 166 -0.08 -2.80 -13.67
C THR A 166 -1.21 -3.37 -12.81
N ASP A 167 -1.15 -4.65 -12.48
CA ASP A 167 -2.15 -5.33 -11.64
C ASP A 167 -2.19 -4.74 -10.22
N ASN A 168 -1.02 -4.42 -9.66
CA ASN A 168 -0.91 -3.77 -8.35
C ASN A 168 -1.44 -2.33 -8.38
N LEU A 169 -1.19 -1.56 -9.44
CA LEU A 169 -1.73 -0.21 -9.60
C LEU A 169 -3.26 -0.24 -9.75
N GLN A 170 -3.80 -1.21 -10.47
CA GLN A 170 -5.25 -1.42 -10.56
C GLN A 170 -5.86 -1.76 -9.20
N THR A 171 -5.20 -2.64 -8.44
CA THR A 171 -5.61 -3.02 -7.08
C THR A 171 -5.58 -1.81 -6.14
N LEU A 172 -4.52 -1.00 -6.22
CA LEU A 172 -4.38 0.24 -5.43
C LEU A 172 -5.48 1.24 -5.78
N SER A 173 -5.79 1.42 -7.06
CA SER A 173 -6.85 2.31 -7.52
C SER A 173 -8.20 1.87 -6.96
N SER A 174 -8.56 0.60 -7.11
CA SER A 174 -9.82 0.04 -6.58
C SER A 174 -9.89 0.18 -5.06
N SER A 175 -8.81 -0.13 -4.34
CA SER A 175 -8.76 -0.02 -2.88
C SER A 175 -8.89 1.43 -2.40
N SER A 176 -8.33 2.38 -3.15
CA SER A 176 -8.45 3.81 -2.84
C SER A 176 -9.89 4.32 -3.01
N MET A 177 -10.61 3.85 -4.02
CA MET A 177 -12.04 4.15 -4.18
C MET A 177 -12.87 3.57 -3.02
N THR A 178 -12.66 2.29 -2.68
CA THR A 178 -13.34 1.66 -1.53
C THR A 178 -13.06 2.41 -0.22
N PHE A 179 -11.82 2.87 -0.01
CA PHE A 179 -11.46 3.67 1.14
C PHE A 179 -12.19 5.02 1.16
N ALA A 180 -12.26 5.71 0.01
CA ALA A 180 -12.99 6.98 -0.11
C ALA A 180 -14.49 6.80 0.18
N ASP A 181 -15.11 5.73 -0.32
CA ASP A 181 -16.51 5.40 -0.05
C ASP A 181 -16.74 5.08 1.43
N GLY A 182 -15.81 4.35 2.05
CA GLY A 182 -15.80 4.10 3.49
C GLY A 182 -15.71 5.39 4.32
N ALA A 183 -14.84 6.32 3.93
CA ALA A 183 -14.70 7.62 4.58
C ALA A 183 -15.96 8.49 4.44
N ASN A 184 -16.61 8.47 3.27
CA ASN A 184 -17.90 9.14 3.04
C ASN A 184 -19.02 8.54 3.89
N THR A 185 -19.07 7.20 3.98
CA THR A 185 -20.02 6.48 4.82
C THR A 185 -19.82 6.84 6.29
N LEU A 186 -18.58 6.86 6.78
CA LEU A 186 -18.26 7.28 8.14
C LEU A 186 -18.68 8.72 8.41
N THR A 187 -18.38 9.64 7.49
CA THR A 187 -18.76 11.06 7.61
C THR A 187 -20.27 11.22 7.71
N THR A 188 -21.02 10.51 6.86
CA THR A 188 -22.49 10.50 6.88
C THR A 188 -23.01 9.91 8.20
N GLY A 189 -22.42 8.80 8.66
CA GLY A 189 -22.77 8.17 9.93
C GLY A 189 -22.53 9.09 11.13
N LEU A 190 -21.42 9.81 11.16
CA LEU A 190 -21.12 10.82 12.19
C LEU A 190 -22.11 11.98 12.16
N GLY A 191 -22.54 12.42 10.97
CA GLY A 191 -23.61 13.41 10.81
C GLY A 191 -24.93 12.95 11.44
N THR A 192 -25.36 11.74 11.09
CA THR A 192 -26.58 11.12 11.66
C THR A 192 -26.47 10.95 13.18
N TYR A 193 -25.34 10.47 13.68
CA TYR A 193 -25.08 10.34 15.11
C TYR A 193 -25.20 11.68 15.84
N THR A 194 -24.56 12.72 15.31
CA THR A 194 -24.58 14.07 15.91
C THR A 194 -25.99 14.64 15.95
N LEU A 195 -26.79 14.44 14.90
CA LEU A 195 -28.20 14.82 14.87
C LEU A 195 -29.01 14.05 15.92
N GLY A 196 -28.79 12.74 16.06
CA GLY A 196 -29.44 11.92 17.09
C GLY A 196 -29.11 12.37 18.51
N VAL A 197 -27.85 12.71 18.78
CA VAL A 197 -27.41 13.26 20.08
C VAL A 197 -28.10 14.61 20.36
N ARG A 198 -28.21 15.48 19.37
CA ARG A 198 -28.92 16.75 19.50
C ARG A 198 -30.41 16.54 19.81
N GLN A 199 -31.06 15.64 19.08
CA GLN A 199 -32.47 15.31 19.32
C GLN A 199 -32.70 14.73 20.72
N LEU A 200 -31.79 13.88 21.21
CA LEU A 200 -31.83 13.38 22.58
C LEU A 200 -31.68 14.52 23.60
N SER A 201 -30.74 15.45 23.38
CA SER A 201 -30.55 16.61 24.25
C SER A 201 -31.79 17.50 24.31
N ASP A 202 -32.41 17.79 23.16
CA ASP A 202 -33.65 18.56 23.06
C ASP A 202 -34.82 17.84 23.78
N GLY A 203 -34.89 16.51 23.64
CA GLY A 203 -35.86 15.66 24.32
C GLY A 203 -35.70 15.69 25.85
N ILE A 204 -34.46 15.64 26.35
CA ILE A 204 -34.15 15.76 27.78
C ILE A 204 -34.54 17.15 28.31
N GLY A 205 -34.26 18.21 27.56
CA GLY A 205 -34.69 19.58 27.93
C GLY A 205 -36.21 19.71 28.02
N THR A 206 -36.92 19.11 27.06
CA THR A 206 -38.39 19.06 27.05
C THR A 206 -38.93 18.28 28.26
N LEU A 207 -38.35 17.11 28.55
CA LEU A 207 -38.73 16.29 29.70
C LEU A 207 -38.51 17.04 31.02
N SER A 208 -37.36 17.70 31.17
CA SER A 208 -37.05 18.50 32.35
C SER A 208 -38.09 19.60 32.58
N THR A 209 -38.44 20.35 31.53
CA THR A 209 -39.47 21.40 31.59
C THR A 209 -40.83 20.84 32.01
N ARG A 210 -41.24 19.71 31.42
CA ARG A 210 -42.50 19.04 31.75
C ARG A 210 -42.51 18.51 33.18
N LEU A 211 -41.38 18.00 33.67
CA LEU A 211 -41.25 17.52 35.04
C LEU A 211 -41.39 18.68 36.04
N SER A 212 -40.77 19.83 35.78
CA SER A 212 -40.95 21.03 36.62
C SER A 212 -42.41 21.51 36.65
N ALA A 213 -43.10 21.50 35.50
CA ALA A 213 -44.52 21.83 35.44
C ALA A 213 -45.39 20.83 36.21
N TYR A 214 -45.11 19.53 36.07
CA TYR A 214 -45.78 18.47 36.80
C TYR A 214 -45.60 18.63 38.32
N THR A 215 -44.36 18.82 38.79
CA THR A 215 -44.07 19.05 40.22
C THR A 215 -44.78 20.28 40.76
N SER A 216 -44.84 21.36 39.97
CA SER A 216 -45.59 22.57 40.34
C SER A 216 -47.10 22.29 40.45
N GLY A 217 -47.67 21.55 39.50
CA GLY A 217 -49.08 21.14 39.52
C GLY A 217 -49.43 20.25 40.72
N VAL A 218 -48.54 19.33 41.09
CA VAL A 218 -48.67 18.52 42.31
C VAL A 218 -48.67 19.42 43.56
N GLY A 219 -47.80 20.42 43.62
CA GLY A 219 -47.77 21.39 44.72
C GLY A 219 -49.05 22.23 44.81
N GLN A 220 -49.61 22.65 43.68
CA GLN A 220 -50.90 23.34 43.62
C GLN A 220 -52.05 22.45 44.08
N LEU A 221 -52.08 21.18 43.65
CA LEU A 221 -53.09 20.21 44.08
C LEU A 221 -53.02 19.96 45.59
N ALA A 222 -51.82 19.79 46.14
CA ALA A 222 -51.62 19.64 47.59
C ALA A 222 -52.15 20.85 48.36
N SER A 223 -51.81 22.07 47.91
CA SER A 223 -52.28 23.33 48.52
C SER A 223 -53.81 23.48 48.43
N GLY A 224 -54.41 23.13 47.29
CA GLY A 224 -55.85 23.10 47.09
C GLY A 224 -56.55 22.09 48.00
N SER A 225 -55.97 20.90 48.16
CA SER A 225 -56.47 19.88 49.08
C SER A 225 -56.46 20.35 50.54
N THR A 226 -55.37 20.99 51.00
CA THR A 226 -55.32 21.62 52.33
C THR A 226 -56.38 22.70 52.50
N THR A 227 -56.58 23.54 51.48
CA THR A 227 -57.60 24.60 51.50
C THR A 227 -59.01 24.01 51.58
N LEU A 228 -59.30 22.99 50.77
CA LEU A 228 -60.58 22.27 50.78
C LEU A 228 -60.82 21.60 52.14
N SER A 229 -59.82 20.92 52.70
CA SER A 229 -59.92 20.31 54.01
C SER A 229 -60.24 21.34 55.10
N LYS A 230 -59.58 22.50 55.08
CA LYS A 230 -59.88 23.60 56.01
C LYS A 230 -61.31 24.10 55.82
N GLY A 231 -61.73 24.35 54.58
CA GLY A 231 -63.09 24.81 54.27
C GLY A 231 -64.16 23.80 54.70
N LEU A 232 -63.89 22.50 54.59
CA LEU A 232 -64.79 21.46 55.08
C LEU A 232 -64.89 21.48 56.61
N THR A 233 -63.77 21.64 57.33
CA THR A 233 -63.78 21.83 58.79
C THR A 233 -64.58 23.07 59.19
N ASP A 234 -64.35 24.20 58.52
CA ASP A 234 -65.06 25.46 58.79
C ASP A 234 -66.57 25.31 58.52
N TYR A 235 -66.94 24.64 57.42
CA TYR A 235 -68.34 24.31 57.10
C TYR A 235 -68.99 23.42 58.17
N THR A 236 -68.31 22.33 58.59
CA THR A 236 -68.83 21.43 59.64
C THR A 236 -69.05 22.18 60.95
N ASN A 237 -68.13 23.07 61.34
CA ASN A 237 -68.28 23.89 62.54
C ASN A 237 -69.49 24.84 62.42
N ALA A 238 -69.67 25.51 61.27
CA ALA A 238 -70.80 26.40 61.04
C ALA A 238 -72.15 25.67 61.07
N VAL A 239 -72.21 24.45 60.51
CA VAL A 239 -73.40 23.59 60.61
C VAL A 239 -73.69 23.21 62.06
N GLY A 240 -72.66 22.90 62.85
CA GLY A 240 -72.80 22.66 64.29
C GLY A 240 -73.40 23.87 65.02
N GLN A 241 -72.85 25.07 64.78
CA GLN A 241 -73.38 26.32 65.35
C GLN A 241 -74.83 26.60 64.94
N LEU A 242 -75.20 26.29 63.70
CA LEU A 242 -76.58 26.42 63.23
C LEU A 242 -77.52 25.44 63.95
N ALA A 243 -77.08 24.20 64.16
CA ALA A 243 -77.84 23.21 64.91
C ALA A 243 -78.04 23.67 66.37
N ASP A 244 -76.97 24.09 67.05
CA ASP A 244 -77.02 24.63 68.42
C ASP A 244 -77.96 25.83 68.51
N GLY A 245 -77.89 26.78 67.55
CA GLY A 245 -78.77 27.93 67.50
C GLY A 245 -80.23 27.57 67.22
N SER A 246 -80.48 26.53 66.43
CA SER A 246 -81.83 26.01 66.19
C SER A 246 -82.42 25.33 67.42
N GLU A 247 -81.60 24.62 68.20
CA GLU A 247 -82.00 24.02 69.48
C GLU A 247 -82.34 25.12 70.49
N GLN A 248 -81.47 26.13 70.64
CA GLN A 248 -81.73 27.30 71.49
C GLN A 248 -83.00 28.04 71.09
N PHE A 249 -83.26 28.20 69.78
CA PHE A 249 -84.49 28.82 69.30
C PHE A 249 -85.74 27.99 69.64
N SER A 250 -85.66 26.66 69.49
CA SER A 250 -86.73 25.73 69.87
C SER A 250 -87.01 25.79 71.37
N ASP A 251 -85.98 25.79 72.20
CA ASP A 251 -86.08 25.93 73.66
C ASP A 251 -86.72 27.26 74.04
N GLY A 252 -86.26 28.37 73.44
CA GLY A 252 -86.84 29.69 73.65
C GLY A 252 -88.31 29.79 73.22
N LEU A 253 -88.70 29.10 72.15
CA LEU A 253 -90.10 29.01 71.72
C LEU A 253 -90.94 28.20 72.73
N SER A 254 -90.40 27.10 73.26
CA SER A 254 -91.02 26.32 74.34
C SER A 254 -91.25 27.20 75.57
N ASP A 255 -90.22 27.92 76.03
CA ASP A 255 -90.31 28.85 77.15
C ASP A 255 -91.32 29.97 76.92
N TYR A 256 -91.37 30.53 75.70
CA TYR A 256 -92.36 31.53 75.31
C TYR A 256 -93.79 30.96 75.38
N THR A 257 -94.02 29.77 74.82
CA THR A 257 -95.35 29.14 74.86
C THR A 257 -95.79 28.82 76.29
N ASN A 258 -94.88 28.34 77.14
CA ASN A 258 -95.12 28.11 78.56
C ASN A 258 -95.46 29.42 79.28
N SER A 259 -94.75 30.51 78.97
CA SER A 259 -95.00 31.84 79.56
C SER A 259 -96.37 32.39 79.14
N VAL A 260 -96.76 32.24 77.88
CA VAL A 260 -98.09 32.62 77.38
C VAL A 260 -99.19 31.78 78.04
N ALA A 261 -98.99 30.48 78.20
CA ALA A 261 -99.92 29.59 78.90
C ALA A 261 -100.08 30.00 80.38
N ASN A 262 -98.97 30.32 81.06
CA ASN A 262 -98.98 30.83 82.43
C ASN A 262 -99.70 32.18 82.53
N LEU A 263 -99.47 33.11 81.60
CA LEU A 263 -100.17 34.39 81.54
C LEU A 263 -101.68 34.21 81.32
N ALA A 264 -102.08 33.32 80.41
CA ALA A 264 -103.48 32.98 80.19
C ALA A 264 -104.11 32.35 81.45
N GLY A 265 -103.39 31.46 82.13
CA GLY A 265 -103.78 30.90 83.42
C GLY A 265 -103.97 31.97 84.49
N GLY A 266 -103.04 32.91 84.62
CA GLY A 266 -103.12 34.05 85.54
C GLY A 266 -104.27 35.00 85.21
N ALA A 267 -104.53 35.26 83.92
CA ALA A 267 -105.67 36.07 83.48
C ALA A 267 -107.01 35.39 83.80
N ASN A 268 -107.11 34.07 83.65
CA ASN A 268 -108.28 33.30 84.06
C ASN A 268 -108.47 33.33 85.58
N GLN A 269 -107.39 33.16 86.37
CA GLN A 269 -107.46 33.31 87.83
C GLN A 269 -107.91 34.70 88.25
N LEU A 270 -107.41 35.76 87.61
CA LEU A 270 -107.83 37.15 87.88
C LEU A 270 -109.31 37.34 87.53
N ASN A 271 -109.76 36.80 86.40
CA ASN A 271 -111.17 36.83 86.00
C ASN A 271 -112.05 36.13 87.04
N ASP A 272 -111.66 34.94 87.51
CA ASP A 272 -112.41 34.19 88.52
C ASP A 272 -112.41 34.90 89.88
N GLN A 273 -111.28 35.45 90.32
CA GLN A 273 -111.23 36.30 91.51
C GLN A 273 -112.13 37.53 91.36
N SER A 274 -112.13 38.19 90.19
CA SER A 274 -113.00 39.34 89.94
C SER A 274 -114.48 38.99 90.06
N LYS A 275 -114.90 37.81 89.58
CA LYS A 275 -116.27 37.29 89.74
C LYS A 275 -116.60 37.02 91.21
N ILE A 276 -115.66 36.42 91.96
CA ILE A 276 -115.81 36.19 93.41
C ILE A 276 -115.95 37.52 94.14
N TYR A 277 -115.09 38.52 93.87
CA TYR A 277 -115.19 39.86 94.43
C TYR A 277 -116.50 40.55 94.06
N TRP A 278 -116.93 40.45 92.80
CA TRP A 278 -118.21 40.99 92.34
C TRP A 278 -119.39 40.38 93.11
N GLN A 279 -119.45 39.05 93.19
CA GLN A 279 -120.48 38.33 93.96
C GLN A 279 -120.43 38.70 95.45
N GLY A 280 -119.24 38.78 96.04
CA GLY A 280 -119.04 39.24 97.42
C GLY A 280 -119.56 40.66 97.64
N SER A 281 -119.33 41.58 96.69
CA SER A 281 -119.81 42.96 96.76
C SER A 281 -121.35 43.05 96.66
N ILE A 282 -121.98 42.21 95.82
CA ILE A 282 -123.43 42.11 95.72
C ILE A 282 -124.01 41.58 97.03
N ASN A 283 -123.43 40.50 97.57
CA ASN A 283 -123.82 39.92 98.86
C ASN A 283 -123.68 40.94 100.00
N TRP A 284 -122.58 41.70 100.04
CA TRP A 284 -122.38 42.76 101.03
C TRP A 284 -123.43 43.87 100.92
N ARG A 285 -123.74 44.35 99.70
CA ARG A 285 -124.81 45.35 99.48
C ARG A 285 -126.17 44.83 99.92
N LEU A 286 -126.49 43.56 99.66
CA LEU A 286 -127.73 42.92 100.14
C LEU A 286 -127.76 42.85 101.67
N LEU A 287 -126.64 42.49 102.31
CA LEU A 287 -126.50 42.43 103.77
C LEU A 287 -126.66 43.82 104.40
N MET A 288 -126.01 44.84 103.85
CA MET A 288 -126.14 46.24 104.28
C MET A 288 -127.55 46.79 104.07
N ARG A 289 -128.25 46.38 103.00
CA ARG A 289 -129.66 46.74 102.78
C ARG A 289 -130.56 46.09 103.84
N LYS A 290 -130.32 44.81 104.17
CA LYS A 290 -130.99 44.15 105.30
C LYS A 290 -130.70 44.84 106.62
N PHE A 291 -129.46 45.27 106.86
CA PHE A 291 -129.06 45.97 108.09
C PHE A 291 -129.67 47.37 108.21
N LYS A 292 -129.70 48.16 107.12
CA LYS A 292 -130.41 49.45 107.09
C LYS A 292 -131.91 49.29 107.33
N ASN A 293 -132.55 48.29 106.72
CA ASN A 293 -133.95 47.99 107.00
C ASN A 293 -134.17 47.57 108.45
N TYR A 294 -133.23 46.81 109.04
CA TYR A 294 -133.29 46.41 110.44
C TYR A 294 -133.15 47.61 111.41
N GLN A 295 -132.28 48.57 111.09
CA GLN A 295 -132.11 49.82 111.87
C GLN A 295 -133.32 50.76 111.72
N ALA A 296 -133.92 50.85 110.53
CA ALA A 296 -135.11 51.69 110.30
C ALA A 296 -136.35 51.22 111.08
N VAL A 297 -136.44 49.93 111.43
CA VAL A 297 -137.52 49.38 112.26
C VAL A 297 -137.33 49.70 113.75
N ARG A 298 -136.16 50.18 114.18
CA ARG A 298 -135.83 50.38 115.60
C ARG A 298 -135.92 51.85 116.07
N ILE A 299 -136.39 52.77 115.23
CA ILE A 299 -136.52 54.21 115.54
C ILE A 299 -137.99 54.70 115.40
N ASN A 300 -138.96 53.81 115.57
CA ASN A 300 -140.37 54.09 115.87
C ASN A 300 -140.83 53.11 116.95
#